data_AF-A0A7J2S9W2-F1
#
_entry.id   AF-A0A7J2S9W2-F1
#
_cell.length_a   1.000
_cell.length_b   1.000
_cell.length_c   1.000
_cell.angle_alpha   90.00
_cell.angle_beta   90.00
_cell.angle_gamma   90.00
#
_symmetry.space_group_name_H-M   'P 1'
#
loop_
_entity.id
_entity.type
_entity.pdbx_description
1 polymer ?
#
loop_
_entity_poly.entity_id
_entity_poly.type
_entity_poly.pdbx_seq_one_letter_code
_entity_poly.pdbx_strand_id
1 'polypeptide(L)'
;MRVVDPNMDTALQWANELGPPPPLPSSLKDVTQRAKLVNAIDEPHFANSFFLDFQSRLSDVEKNQCLNEIANVTKIYILDVEDDKTRVNIALRLWSGCLSAAKTIAIQTVSGPNTPEMRASIFSNKIDPITQRDPIYCAGVETAPSFKKLRNEPYSFEGVPQKSVVRIYP
;
A
#
# COMPACT_ATOMS: atom_id res chain seq x y z
N MET A 1 -9.76 -19.90 9.79
CA MET A 1 -10.23 -18.64 9.17
C MET A 1 -9.06 -17.67 9.23
N ARG A 2 -8.40 -17.37 8.10
CA ARG A 2 -7.27 -16.42 8.10
C ARG A 2 -7.87 -15.02 8.25
N VAL A 3 -7.47 -14.30 9.29
CA VAL A 3 -7.84 -12.89 9.47
C VAL A 3 -7.13 -12.13 8.34
N VAL A 4 -7.88 -11.77 7.30
CA VAL A 4 -7.39 -10.84 6.28
C VAL A 4 -7.35 -9.48 6.95
N ASP A 5 -6.17 -8.85 6.97
CA ASP A 5 -6.04 -7.47 7.44
C ASP A 5 -6.81 -6.57 6.46
N PRO A 6 -7.93 -5.95 6.90
CA PRO A 6 -8.83 -5.23 6.01
C PRO A 6 -8.26 -3.88 5.58
N ASN A 7 -7.21 -3.38 6.25
CA ASN A 7 -6.79 -1.99 6.10
C ASN A 7 -6.34 -1.67 4.67
N MET A 8 -5.60 -2.57 4.02
CA MET A 8 -5.16 -2.37 2.63
C MET A 8 -6.34 -2.35 1.65
N ASP A 9 -7.36 -3.18 1.88
CA ASP A 9 -8.55 -3.24 1.02
C ASP A 9 -9.41 -1.98 1.21
N THR A 10 -9.61 -1.53 2.46
CA THR A 10 -10.31 -0.28 2.77
C THR A 10 -9.58 0.95 2.22
N ALA A 11 -8.26 1.03 2.36
CA ALA A 11 -7.47 2.13 1.78
C ALA A 11 -7.60 2.19 0.24
N LEU A 12 -7.58 1.02 -0.42
CA LEU A 12 -7.80 0.95 -1.87
C LEU A 12 -9.23 1.33 -2.25
N GLN A 13 -10.22 0.94 -1.43
CA GLN A 13 -11.61 1.37 -1.61
C GLN A 13 -11.73 2.89 -1.53
N TRP A 14 -11.18 3.52 -0.49
CA TRP A 14 -11.16 4.97 -0.36
C TRP A 14 -10.52 5.63 -1.59
N ALA A 15 -9.41 5.09 -2.10
CA ALA A 15 -8.78 5.61 -3.31
C ALA A 15 -9.69 5.51 -4.55
N ASN A 16 -10.46 4.43 -4.68
CA ASN A 16 -11.42 4.26 -5.77
C ASN A 16 -12.59 5.27 -5.69
N GLU A 17 -13.04 5.60 -4.49
CA GLU A 17 -14.07 6.64 -4.26
C GLU A 17 -13.56 8.04 -4.65
N LEU A 18 -12.26 8.29 -4.55
CA LEU A 18 -11.64 9.53 -5.01
C LEU A 18 -11.52 9.61 -6.54
N GLY A 19 -11.57 8.48 -7.25
CA GLY A 19 -11.57 8.41 -8.71
C GLY A 19 -10.59 7.37 -9.27
N PRO A 20 -10.43 7.32 -10.61
CA PRO A 20 -9.51 6.36 -11.26
C PRO A 20 -8.06 6.58 -10.83
N PRO A 21 -7.17 5.57 -10.98
CA PRO A 21 -5.75 5.74 -10.72
C PRO A 21 -5.14 6.83 -11.64
N PRO A 22 -4.53 7.89 -11.09
CA PRO A 22 -3.77 8.84 -11.89
C PRO A 22 -2.43 8.22 -12.34
N PRO A 23 -1.69 8.86 -13.26
CA PRO A 23 -0.33 8.44 -13.59
C PRO A 23 0.60 8.62 -12.38
N LEU A 24 1.68 7.81 -12.32
CA LEU A 24 2.68 7.95 -11.27
C LEU A 24 3.42 9.29 -11.44
N PRO A 25 3.41 10.17 -10.41
CA PRO A 25 4.06 11.46 -10.50
C PRO A 25 5.59 11.33 -10.59
N SER A 26 6.23 12.33 -11.19
CA SER A 26 7.67 12.32 -11.42
C SER A 26 8.48 12.33 -10.12
N SER A 27 7.96 12.99 -9.08
CA SER A 27 8.55 13.00 -7.72
C SER A 27 8.64 11.60 -7.08
N LEU A 28 7.80 10.66 -7.52
CA LEU A 28 7.73 9.29 -7.00
C LEU A 28 8.32 8.23 -7.94
N LYS A 29 9.10 8.62 -8.95
CA LYS A 29 9.82 7.66 -9.80
C LYS A 29 10.89 6.87 -9.03
N ASP A 30 11.50 7.47 -8.02
CA ASP A 30 12.46 6.81 -7.14
C ASP A 30 11.73 5.91 -6.11
N VAL A 31 12.04 4.61 -6.12
CA VAL A 31 11.49 3.63 -5.18
C VAL A 31 11.80 3.96 -3.72
N THR A 32 12.92 4.62 -3.45
CA THR A 32 13.27 5.07 -2.09
C THR A 32 12.34 6.18 -1.62
N GLN A 33 11.95 7.09 -2.51
CA GLN A 33 10.98 8.15 -2.18
C GLN A 33 9.59 7.57 -1.97
N ARG A 34 9.18 6.60 -2.81
CA ARG A 34 7.95 5.82 -2.59
C ARG A 34 7.94 5.17 -1.20
N ALA A 35 9.02 4.49 -0.82
CA ALA A 35 9.12 3.83 0.48
C ALA A 35 9.05 4.83 1.66
N LYS A 36 9.67 6.00 1.55
CA LYS A 36 9.59 7.07 2.56
C LYS A 36 8.17 7.62 2.70
N LEU A 37 7.49 7.90 1.59
CA LEU A 37 6.09 8.32 1.63
C LEU A 37 5.21 7.26 2.29
N VAL A 38 5.33 6.00 1.87
CA VAL A 38 4.55 4.90 2.45
C VAL A 38 4.81 4.80 3.96
N ASN A 39 6.07 4.93 4.39
CA ASN A 39 6.40 4.91 5.81
C ASN A 39 5.82 6.09 6.58
N ALA A 40 5.75 7.28 5.99
CA ALA A 40 5.19 8.47 6.63
C ALA A 40 3.66 8.39 6.82
N ILE A 41 2.96 7.60 6.01
CA ILE A 41 1.51 7.36 6.11
C ILE A 41 1.15 6.01 6.73
N ASP A 42 2.13 5.15 7.02
CA ASP A 42 1.93 3.90 7.75
C ASP A 42 1.97 4.13 9.27
N GLU A 43 1.13 5.07 9.72
CA GLU A 43 0.98 5.48 11.11
C GLU A 43 -0.25 4.82 11.75
N PRO A 44 -0.23 4.48 13.05
CA PRO A 44 -1.31 3.75 13.71
C PRO A 44 -2.69 4.41 13.60
N HIS A 45 -2.76 5.75 13.61
CA HIS A 45 -4.02 6.47 13.54
C HIS A 45 -4.71 6.31 12.17
N PHE A 46 -3.96 6.35 11.06
CA PHE A 46 -4.50 6.08 9.73
C PHE A 46 -4.97 4.63 9.59
N ALA A 47 -4.16 3.67 10.05
CA ALA A 47 -4.54 2.26 10.07
C ALA A 47 -5.81 2.00 10.90
N ASN A 48 -5.96 2.69 12.03
CA ASN A 48 -7.16 2.63 12.86
C ASN A 48 -8.39 3.22 12.13
N SER A 49 -8.24 4.33 11.39
CA SER A 49 -9.34 4.87 10.57
C SER A 49 -9.83 3.87 9.53
N PHE A 50 -8.91 3.21 8.80
CA PHE A 50 -9.29 2.16 7.83
C PHE A 50 -10.02 0.99 8.49
N PHE A 51 -9.56 0.58 9.67
CA PHE A 51 -10.21 -0.49 10.42
C PHE A 51 -11.60 -0.12 10.94
N LEU A 52 -11.79 1.11 11.43
CA LEU A 52 -13.09 1.59 11.88
C LEU A 52 -14.09 1.72 10.73
N ASP A 53 -13.63 2.17 9.55
CA ASP A 53 -14.47 2.27 8.36
C ASP A 53 -14.89 0.88 7.85
N PHE A 54 -13.97 -0.09 7.87
CA PHE A 54 -14.31 -1.50 7.61
C PHE A 54 -15.39 -2.05 8.54
N GLN A 55 -15.45 -1.57 9.78
CA GLN A 55 -16.49 -1.94 10.75
C GLN A 55 -17.78 -1.09 10.62
N SER A 56 -17.86 -0.19 9.63
CA SER A 56 -18.93 0.80 9.49
C SER A 56 -19.08 1.70 10.74
N ARG A 57 -17.97 2.00 11.42
CA ARG A 57 -17.92 2.79 12.65
C ARG A 57 -17.25 4.15 12.48
N LEU A 58 -16.73 4.45 11.30
CA LEU A 58 -16.14 5.74 10.98
C LEU A 58 -17.21 6.63 10.31
N SER A 59 -17.39 7.84 10.83
CA SER A 59 -18.27 8.83 10.20
C SER A 59 -17.62 9.47 8.98
N ASP A 60 -18.43 10.05 8.09
CA ASP A 60 -17.92 10.81 6.93
C ASP A 60 -17.03 11.99 7.36
N VAL A 61 -17.31 12.61 8.51
CA VAL A 61 -16.50 13.71 9.05
C VAL A 61 -15.11 13.21 9.43
N GLU A 62 -15.02 12.10 10.17
CA GLU A 62 -13.74 11.51 10.57
C GLU A 62 -12.94 10.97 9.37
N LYS A 63 -13.63 10.37 8.40
CA LYS A 63 -13.02 9.96 7.12
C LYS A 63 -12.42 11.15 6.39
N ASN A 64 -13.16 12.24 6.24
CA ASN A 64 -12.65 13.46 5.58
C ASN A 64 -11.48 14.10 6.35
N GLN A 65 -11.51 14.08 7.68
CA GLN A 65 -10.38 14.53 8.50
C GLN A 65 -9.13 13.69 8.23
N CYS A 66 -9.26 12.36 8.25
CA CYS A 66 -8.18 11.41 7.92
C CYS A 66 -7.60 11.68 6.51
N LEU A 67 -8.47 11.85 5.51
CA LEU A 67 -8.04 12.17 4.14
C LEU A 67 -7.28 13.50 4.05
N ASN A 68 -7.73 14.53 4.78
CA ASN A 68 -7.04 15.83 4.84
C ASN A 68 -5.67 15.74 5.52
N GLU A 69 -5.55 14.91 6.57
CA GLU A 69 -4.26 14.65 7.23
C GLU A 69 -3.29 13.93 6.29
N ILE A 70 -3.74 12.91 5.57
CA ILE A 70 -2.95 12.24 4.53
C ILE A 70 -2.53 13.24 3.44
N ALA A 71 -3.43 14.12 3.00
CA ALA A 71 -3.10 15.17 2.03
C ALA A 71 -1.95 16.07 2.54
N ASN A 72 -1.98 16.43 3.82
CA ASN A 72 -0.94 17.26 4.42
C ASN A 72 0.41 16.54 4.55
N VAL A 73 0.42 15.28 4.99
CA VAL A 73 1.66 14.47 5.09
C VAL A 73 2.30 14.28 3.71
N THR A 74 1.48 14.08 2.67
CA THR A 74 1.96 13.77 1.32
C THR A 74 2.54 14.96 0.56
N LYS A 75 2.26 16.21 0.98
CA LYS A 75 2.73 17.45 0.32
C LYS A 75 4.25 17.52 0.16
N ILE A 76 5.02 17.01 1.11
CA ILE A 76 6.49 17.07 1.05
C ILE A 76 7.12 15.99 0.14
N TYR A 77 6.31 15.01 -0.28
CA TYR A 77 6.76 13.88 -1.10
C TYR A 77 6.25 13.96 -2.54
N ILE A 78 4.99 14.42 -2.73
CA ILE A 78 4.34 14.53 -4.03
C ILE A 78 4.33 16.00 -4.47
N LEU A 79 5.50 16.47 -4.90
CA LEU A 79 5.76 17.90 -5.16
C LEU A 79 5.14 18.41 -6.47
N ASP A 80 4.89 17.53 -7.43
CA ASP A 80 4.44 17.83 -8.79
C ASP A 80 2.94 17.56 -9.02
N VAL A 81 2.17 17.40 -7.94
CA VAL A 81 0.70 17.27 -7.99
C VAL A 81 0.09 18.30 -7.05
N GLU A 82 -0.61 19.30 -7.60
CA GLU A 82 -1.18 20.40 -6.82
C GLU A 82 -2.46 20.02 -6.09
N ASP A 83 -3.30 19.19 -6.70
CA ASP A 83 -4.61 18.79 -6.19
C ASP A 83 -4.48 17.78 -5.03
N ASP A 84 -5.01 18.15 -3.86
CA ASP A 84 -4.98 17.32 -2.65
C ASP A 84 -5.72 16.00 -2.84
N LYS A 85 -6.85 16.01 -3.55
CA LYS A 85 -7.62 14.79 -3.80
C LYS A 85 -6.81 13.77 -4.61
N THR A 86 -6.12 14.23 -5.65
CA THR A 86 -5.22 13.40 -6.47
C THR A 86 -4.03 12.90 -5.67
N ARG A 87 -3.40 13.73 -4.83
CA ARG A 87 -2.31 13.30 -3.92
C ARG A 87 -2.74 12.17 -2.99
N VAL A 88 -3.91 12.32 -2.34
CA VAL A 88 -4.43 11.29 -1.43
C VAL A 88 -4.75 10.00 -2.18
N ASN A 89 -5.36 10.10 -3.36
CA ASN A 89 -5.62 8.95 -4.23
C ASN A 89 -4.32 8.18 -4.55
N ILE A 90 -3.26 8.90 -4.95
CA ILE A 90 -1.93 8.30 -5.19
C ILE A 90 -1.39 7.61 -3.95
N ALA A 91 -1.41 8.32 -2.81
CA ALA A 91 -0.83 7.84 -1.56
C ALA A 91 -1.51 6.57 -1.05
N LEU A 92 -2.85 6.52 -1.08
CA LEU A 92 -3.63 5.37 -0.64
C LEU A 92 -3.40 4.13 -1.52
N ARG A 93 -3.36 4.28 -2.85
CA ARG A 93 -3.05 3.17 -3.79
C ARG A 93 -1.63 2.65 -3.57
N LEU A 94 -0.67 3.56 -3.43
CA LEU A 94 0.73 3.22 -3.21
C LEU A 94 0.92 2.49 -1.88
N TRP A 95 0.30 2.99 -0.81
CA TRP A 95 0.31 2.37 0.51
C TRP A 95 -0.33 0.98 0.48
N SER A 96 -1.53 0.86 -0.10
CA SER A 96 -2.24 -0.41 -0.20
C SER A 96 -1.41 -1.47 -0.94
N GLY A 97 -0.82 -1.12 -2.09
CA GLY A 97 0.05 -2.02 -2.84
C GLY A 97 1.30 -2.42 -2.07
N CYS A 98 1.98 -1.44 -1.46
CA CYS A 98 3.19 -1.66 -0.70
C CYS A 98 2.95 -2.56 0.51
N LEU A 99 1.94 -2.27 1.34
CA LEU A 99 1.66 -3.03 2.55
C LEU A 99 1.12 -4.43 2.24
N SER A 100 0.32 -4.58 1.17
CA SER A 100 -0.14 -5.89 0.70
C SER A 100 1.05 -6.80 0.34
N ALA A 101 1.99 -6.28 -0.45
CA ALA A 101 3.17 -7.03 -0.85
C ALA A 101 4.14 -7.23 0.32
N ALA A 102 4.42 -6.20 1.11
CA ALA A 102 5.34 -6.22 2.26
C ALA A 102 4.89 -7.24 3.31
N LYS A 103 3.60 -7.30 3.64
CA LYS A 103 3.05 -8.32 4.55
C LYS A 103 3.14 -9.72 3.97
N THR A 104 2.99 -9.86 2.66
CA THR A 104 3.07 -11.17 1.98
C THR A 104 4.51 -11.69 1.94
N ILE A 105 5.49 -10.85 1.60
CA ILE A 105 6.91 -11.26 1.54
C ILE A 105 7.59 -11.35 2.91
N ALA A 106 6.96 -10.86 3.99
CA ALA A 106 7.49 -11.01 5.34
C ALA A 106 7.72 -12.50 5.68
N ILE A 107 8.75 -12.80 6.47
CA ILE A 107 9.01 -14.18 6.93
C ILE A 107 7.86 -14.70 7.80
N GLN A 108 7.33 -13.83 8.66
CA GLN A 108 6.21 -14.11 9.54
C GLN A 108 5.35 -12.87 9.73
N THR A 109 4.08 -13.10 10.08
CA THR A 109 3.13 -12.08 10.51
C THR A 109 2.62 -12.44 11.91
N VAL A 110 1.76 -11.59 12.49
CA VAL A 110 1.06 -11.89 13.75
C VAL A 110 0.23 -13.18 13.65
N SER A 111 -0.20 -13.56 12.44
CA SER A 111 -0.94 -14.80 12.18
C SER A 111 -0.05 -16.05 12.01
N GLY A 112 1.28 -15.90 12.12
CA GLY A 112 2.25 -16.96 11.96
C GLY A 112 3.15 -16.82 10.72
N PRO A 113 3.95 -17.85 10.41
CA PRO A 113 4.87 -17.85 9.26
C PRO A 113 4.14 -17.69 7.93
N ASN A 114 4.71 -16.92 7.01
CA ASN A 114 4.29 -16.95 5.61
C ASN A 114 5.08 -18.05 4.89
N THR A 115 4.39 -19.09 4.43
CA THR A 115 5.03 -20.15 3.63
C THR A 115 5.17 -19.75 2.16
N PRO A 116 6.05 -20.40 1.38
CA PRO A 116 6.13 -20.18 -0.06
C PRO A 116 4.80 -20.35 -0.78
N GLU A 117 3.99 -21.35 -0.41
CA GLU A 117 2.68 -21.62 -1.01
C GLU A 117 1.67 -20.51 -0.71
N MET A 118 1.73 -19.95 0.50
CA MET A 118 0.92 -18.79 0.89
C MET A 118 1.27 -17.57 0.03
N ARG A 119 2.57 -17.30 -0.13
CA ARG A 119 3.05 -16.19 -0.97
C ARG A 119 2.61 -16.37 -2.43
N ALA A 120 2.83 -17.57 -2.99
CA ALA A 120 2.41 -17.90 -4.35
C ALA A 120 0.92 -17.64 -4.55
N SER A 121 0.08 -18.18 -3.65
CA SER A 121 -1.37 -18.03 -3.72
C SER A 121 -1.82 -16.56 -3.62
N ILE A 122 -1.27 -15.79 -2.67
CA ILE A 122 -1.67 -14.39 -2.50
C ILE A 122 -1.24 -13.52 -3.68
N PHE A 123 -0.03 -13.71 -4.20
CA PHE A 123 0.43 -12.96 -5.37
C PHE A 123 -0.42 -13.26 -6.60
N SER A 124 -0.64 -14.54 -6.92
CA SER A 124 -1.40 -14.93 -8.12
C SER A 124 -2.88 -14.58 -8.03
N ASN A 125 -3.50 -14.68 -6.86
CA ASN A 125 -4.96 -14.52 -6.73
C ASN A 125 -5.39 -13.11 -6.31
N LYS A 126 -4.52 -12.31 -5.68
CA LYS A 126 -4.89 -11.00 -5.14
C LYS A 126 -4.01 -9.87 -5.67
N ILE A 127 -2.69 -9.96 -5.48
CA ILE A 127 -1.80 -8.81 -5.76
C ILE A 127 -1.61 -8.60 -7.26
N ASP A 128 -1.12 -9.59 -7.99
CA ASP A 128 -0.79 -9.45 -9.41
C ASP A 128 -2.01 -9.05 -10.27
N PRO A 129 -3.23 -9.58 -10.06
CA PRO A 129 -4.42 -9.12 -10.79
C PRO A 129 -4.73 -7.62 -10.62
N ILE A 130 -4.47 -7.05 -9.44
CA ILE A 130 -4.68 -5.61 -9.19
C ILE A 130 -3.60 -4.79 -9.90
N THR A 131 -2.34 -5.23 -9.85
CA THR A 131 -1.23 -4.53 -10.52
C THR A 131 -1.42 -4.36 -12.03
N GLN A 132 -2.19 -5.24 -12.67
CA GLN A 132 -2.50 -5.14 -14.10
C GLN A 132 -3.47 -4.00 -14.45
N ARG A 133 -4.24 -3.51 -13.47
CA ARG A 133 -5.32 -2.53 -13.66
C ARG A 133 -5.03 -1.19 -12.99
N ASP A 134 -4.18 -1.21 -11.96
CA ASP A 134 -3.84 -0.04 -11.17
C ASP A 134 -2.32 0.18 -11.16
N PRO A 135 -1.80 1.13 -11.96
CA PRO A 135 -0.37 1.39 -12.05
C PRO A 135 0.22 1.98 -10.77
N ILE A 136 -0.56 2.67 -9.93
CA ILE A 136 -0.07 3.22 -8.66
C ILE A 136 0.01 2.13 -7.60
N TYR A 137 -1.00 1.25 -7.55
CA TYR A 137 -0.92 0.05 -6.71
C TYR A 137 0.26 -0.83 -7.13
N CYS A 138 0.46 -1.02 -8.44
CA CYS A 138 1.63 -1.71 -8.99
C CYS A 138 2.95 -1.09 -8.50
N ALA A 139 3.08 0.24 -8.62
CA ALA A 139 4.21 0.98 -8.07
C ALA A 139 4.38 0.79 -6.55
N GLY A 140 3.28 0.63 -5.81
CA GLY A 140 3.30 0.28 -4.39
C GLY A 140 3.88 -1.10 -4.15
N VAL A 141 3.44 -2.11 -4.91
CA VAL A 141 3.95 -3.50 -4.81
C VAL A 141 5.46 -3.55 -5.06
N GLU A 142 5.95 -2.85 -6.09
CA GLU A 142 7.40 -2.70 -6.37
C GLU A 142 8.18 -2.09 -5.20
N THR A 143 7.53 -1.25 -4.39
CA THR A 143 8.16 -0.50 -3.29
C THR A 143 8.37 -1.36 -2.05
N ALA A 144 7.64 -2.48 -1.90
CA ALA A 144 7.62 -3.28 -0.69
C ALA A 144 9.00 -3.75 -0.17
N PRO A 145 9.95 -4.22 -1.00
CA PRO A 145 11.27 -4.60 -0.48
C PRO A 145 12.07 -3.39 0.02
N SER A 146 12.00 -2.25 -0.67
CA SER A 146 12.66 -1.00 -0.22
C SER A 146 12.06 -0.50 1.10
N PHE A 147 10.75 -0.64 1.27
CA PHE A 147 10.06 -0.34 2.53
C PHE A 147 10.50 -1.28 3.67
N LYS A 148 10.63 -2.59 3.41
CA LYS A 148 11.17 -3.56 4.38
C LYS A 148 12.60 -3.22 4.78
N LYS A 149 13.46 -2.86 3.82
CA LYS A 149 14.84 -2.42 4.08
C LYS A 149 14.88 -1.14 4.93
N LEU A 150 14.03 -0.16 4.61
CA LEU A 150 13.92 1.08 5.38
C LEU A 150 13.62 0.80 6.86
N ARG A 151 12.83 -0.24 7.16
CA ARG A 151 12.48 -0.67 8.53
C ARG A 151 13.42 -1.72 9.13
N ASN A 152 14.46 -2.13 8.40
CA ASN A 152 15.33 -3.24 8.79
C ASN A 152 14.57 -4.55 9.09
N GLU A 153 13.52 -4.83 8.32
CA GLU A 153 12.68 -6.02 8.48
C GLU A 153 13.07 -7.12 7.47
N PRO A 154 13.22 -8.38 7.90
CA PRO A 154 13.53 -9.48 7.00
C PRO A 154 12.34 -9.89 6.13
N TYR A 155 12.62 -10.34 4.90
CA TYR A 155 11.63 -10.83 3.94
C TYR A 155 12.21 -11.96 3.07
N SER A 156 11.32 -12.70 2.40
CA SER A 156 11.66 -13.75 1.46
C SER A 156 10.79 -13.66 0.20
N PHE A 157 11.43 -13.88 -0.94
CA PHE A 157 10.74 -14.03 -2.23
C PHE A 157 10.44 -15.48 -2.59
N GLU A 158 10.77 -16.46 -1.74
CA GLU A 158 10.50 -17.86 -2.04
C GLU A 158 9.00 -18.09 -2.24
N GLY A 159 8.59 -18.68 -3.37
CA GLY A 159 7.17 -18.85 -3.73
C GLY A 159 6.52 -17.63 -4.41
N VAL A 160 7.13 -16.45 -4.41
CA VAL A 160 6.63 -15.31 -5.21
C VAL A 160 6.80 -15.63 -6.71
N PRO A 161 5.81 -15.38 -7.59
CA PRO A 161 5.97 -15.60 -9.03
C PRO A 161 7.19 -14.88 -9.61
N GLN A 162 7.92 -15.53 -10.53
CA GLN A 162 9.17 -14.98 -11.09
C GLN A 162 8.98 -13.66 -11.83
N LYS A 163 7.81 -13.45 -12.43
CA LYS A 163 7.45 -12.23 -13.16
C LYS A 163 6.76 -11.18 -12.28
N SER A 164 6.61 -11.40 -10.98
CA SER A 164 5.92 -10.44 -10.11
C SER A 164 6.76 -9.17 -9.91
N VAL A 165 6.10 -8.02 -9.95
CA VAL A 165 6.73 -6.68 -9.91
C VAL A 165 7.43 -6.40 -8.57
N VAL A 166 7.07 -7.11 -7.50
CA VAL A 166 7.75 -7.01 -6.19
C VAL A 166 9.24 -7.40 -6.27
N ARG A 167 9.65 -8.13 -7.31
CA ARG A 167 11.03 -8.58 -7.52
C ARG A 167 11.92 -7.57 -8.24
N ILE A 168 11.38 -6.44 -8.73
CA ILE A 168 12.13 -5.47 -9.55
C ILE A 168 13.24 -4.79 -8.74
N TYR A 169 12.96 -4.47 -7.47
CA TYR A 169 13.90 -3.80 -6.56
C TYR A 169 14.14 -4.67 -5.34
N PRO A 170 14.83 -5.82 -5.48
CA PRO A 170 15.02 -6.77 -4.40
C PRO A 170 15.87 -6.19 -3.29
#